data_AF-E3MW56-F1
#
_entry.id   AF-E3MW56-F1
#
_cell.length_a   1.000
_cell.length_b   1.000
_cell.length_c   1.000
_cell.angle_alpha   90.00
_cell.angle_beta   90.00
_cell.angle_gamma   90.00
#
_symmetry.space_group_name_H-M   'P 1'
#
loop_
_entity.id
_entity.type
_entity.pdbx_description
1 polymer ?
#
loop_
_entity_poly.entity_id
_entity_poly.type
_entity_poly.pdbx_seq_one_letter_code
_entity_poly.pdbx_strand_id
1 'polypeptide(L)'
;MSLVFNQGAINRILFTLHFQKELPIVAHQKLMEMTGEEVMNLEQVTEFFKKIDNGEFRLEEEVKEKPQVTLVQVLNVPDFVEQYLDIDTRLCLRKTCTTIRKIVNEKRLHIGCLNREIFWN
;
A
#
# COMPACT_ATOMS: atom_id res chain seq x y z
N MET A 1 -8.75 -34.66 -6.97
CA MET A 1 -9.28 -33.64 -6.02
C MET A 1 -9.77 -32.49 -6.86
N SER A 2 -11.07 -32.21 -6.90
CA SER A 2 -11.57 -30.96 -7.47
C SER A 2 -11.21 -29.84 -6.50
N LEU A 3 -10.44 -28.85 -6.96
CA LEU A 3 -10.22 -27.63 -6.21
C LEU A 3 -11.52 -26.83 -6.33
N VAL A 4 -12.31 -26.80 -5.27
CA VAL A 4 -13.52 -25.97 -5.24
C VAL A 4 -13.07 -24.51 -5.05
N PHE A 5 -12.91 -23.79 -6.15
CA PHE A 5 -12.62 -22.36 -6.09
C PHE A 5 -13.86 -21.61 -5.60
N ASN A 6 -13.71 -20.76 -4.59
CA ASN A 6 -14.79 -19.85 -4.23
C ASN A 6 -14.91 -18.73 -5.29
N GLN A 7 -16.12 -18.16 -5.42
CA GLN A 7 -16.39 -17.12 -6.42
C GLN A 7 -15.46 -15.90 -6.27
N GLY A 8 -15.04 -15.56 -5.05
CA GLY A 8 -14.11 -14.47 -4.79
C GLY A 8 -12.74 -14.70 -5.43
N ALA A 9 -12.22 -15.93 -5.38
CA ALA A 9 -10.97 -16.30 -6.03
C ALA A 9 -11.08 -16.23 -7.56
N ILE A 10 -12.18 -16.75 -8.13
CA ILE A 10 -12.46 -16.67 -9.57
C ILE A 10 -12.50 -15.21 -10.03
N ASN A 11 -13.24 -14.36 -9.30
CA ASN A 11 -13.35 -12.94 -9.62
C ASN A 11 -11.99 -12.22 -9.57
N ARG A 12 -11.13 -12.55 -8.60
CA ARG A 12 -9.76 -12.00 -8.47
C ARG A 12 -8.84 -12.43 -9.62
N ILE A 13 -8.93 -13.69 -10.03
CA ILE A 13 -8.18 -14.21 -11.19
C ILE A 13 -8.61 -13.45 -12.45
N LEU A 14 -9.92 -13.36 -12.71
CA LEU A 14 -10.45 -12.64 -13.87
C LEU A 14 -10.07 -11.16 -13.87
N PHE A 15 -10.12 -10.49 -12.71
CA PHE A 15 -9.67 -9.11 -12.58
C PHE A 15 -8.19 -8.95 -12.93
N THR A 16 -7.34 -9.88 -12.50
CA THR A 16 -5.90 -9.85 -12.80
C THR A 16 -5.65 -10.08 -14.29
N LEU A 17 -6.33 -11.04 -14.91
CA LEU A 17 -6.22 -11.31 -16.35
C LEU A 17 -6.69 -10.11 -17.18
N HIS A 18 -7.79 -9.45 -16.78
CA HIS A 18 -8.23 -8.21 -17.40
C HIS A 18 -7.19 -7.09 -17.25
N PHE A 19 -6.59 -6.93 -16.06
CA PHE A 19 -5.55 -5.93 -15.82
C PHE A 19 -4.29 -6.18 -16.67
N GLN A 20 -3.97 -7.45 -16.93
CA GLN A 20 -2.91 -7.88 -17.86
C GLN A 20 -3.27 -7.67 -19.35
N LYS A 21 -4.45 -7.12 -19.64
CA LYS A 21 -4.96 -6.85 -21.00
C LYS A 21 -5.18 -8.11 -21.84
N GLU A 22 -5.45 -9.23 -21.18
CA GLU A 22 -5.87 -10.45 -21.86
C GLU A 22 -7.26 -10.30 -22.49
N LEU A 23 -7.52 -11.01 -23.58
CA LEU A 23 -8.86 -11.06 -24.17
C LEU A 23 -9.77 -12.02 -23.37
N PRO A 24 -11.10 -11.81 -23.35
CA PRO A 24 -12.03 -12.70 -22.63
C PRO A 24 -11.89 -14.18 -23.00
N ILE A 25 -11.62 -14.48 -24.28
CA ILE A 25 -11.40 -15.86 -24.75
C ILE A 25 -10.14 -16.49 -24.16
N VAL A 26 -9.06 -15.71 -24.05
CA VAL A 26 -7.80 -16.17 -23.45
C VAL A 26 -7.96 -16.33 -21.94
N ALA A 27 -8.69 -15.41 -21.30
CA ALA A 27 -8.97 -15.47 -19.89
C ALA A 27 -9.86 -16.67 -19.51
N HIS A 28 -10.87 -17.00 -20.33
CA HIS A 28 -11.70 -18.19 -20.17
C HIS A 28 -10.88 -19.48 -20.27
N GLN A 29 -10.02 -19.59 -21.28
CA GLN A 29 -9.13 -20.75 -21.43
C GLN A 29 -8.17 -20.88 -20.24
N LYS A 30 -7.50 -19.80 -19.84
CA LYS A 30 -6.60 -19.80 -18.67
C LYS A 30 -7.34 -20.17 -17.39
N LEU A 31 -8.57 -19.69 -17.21
CA LEU A 31 -9.39 -20.04 -16.05
C LEU A 31 -9.69 -21.54 -16.04
N MET A 32 -10.12 -22.12 -17.16
CA MET A 32 -10.33 -23.57 -17.29
C MET A 32 -9.07 -24.39 -17.03
N GLU A 33 -7.91 -23.93 -17.52
CA GLU A 33 -6.62 -24.59 -17.27
C GLU A 33 -6.23 -24.58 -15.78
N MET A 34 -6.53 -23.49 -15.07
CA MET A 34 -6.24 -23.34 -13.64
C MET A 34 -7.20 -24.13 -12.75
N THR A 35 -8.49 -24.19 -13.11
CA THR A 35 -9.53 -24.86 -12.32
C THR A 35 -9.67 -26.33 -12.65
N GLY A 36 -9.27 -26.75 -13.86
CA GLY A 36 -9.48 -28.09 -14.40
C GLY A 36 -10.92 -28.38 -14.84
N GLU A 37 -11.83 -27.43 -14.68
CA GLU A 37 -13.25 -27.53 -15.04
C GLU A 37 -13.81 -26.17 -15.47
N GLU A 38 -14.90 -26.17 -16.24
CA GLU A 38 -15.56 -24.92 -16.62
C GLU A 38 -16.36 -24.35 -15.44
N VAL A 39 -15.74 -23.41 -14.73
CA VAL A 39 -16.37 -22.69 -13.59
C VAL A 39 -17.19 -21.47 -14.03
N MET A 40 -16.93 -20.96 -15.24
CA MET A 40 -17.61 -19.80 -15.83
C MET A 40 -17.52 -19.91 -17.34
N ASN A 41 -18.62 -19.69 -18.05
CA ASN A 41 -18.62 -19.74 -19.52
C ASN A 41 -18.07 -18.44 -20.13
N LEU A 42 -17.78 -18.46 -21.44
CA LEU A 42 -17.19 -17.32 -22.14
C LEU A 42 -18.05 -16.04 -22.08
N GLU A 43 -19.38 -16.17 -22.13
CA GLU A 43 -20.30 -15.03 -22.08
C GLU A 43 -20.23 -14.35 -20.70
N GLN A 44 -20.24 -15.13 -19.63
CA GLN A 44 -20.08 -14.65 -18.26
C GLN A 44 -18.72 -13.97 -18.04
N VAL A 45 -17.63 -14.52 -18.59
CA VAL A 45 -16.29 -13.87 -18.54
C VAL A 45 -16.32 -12.53 -19.28
N THR A 46 -16.97 -12.49 -20.44
CA THR A 46 -17.10 -11.26 -21.24
C THR A 46 -17.92 -10.20 -20.52
N GLU A 47 -19.04 -10.57 -19.89
CA GLU A 47 -19.81 -9.66 -19.05
C GLU A 47 -19.01 -9.20 -17.83
N PHE A 48 -18.23 -10.09 -17.21
CA PHE A 48 -17.39 -9.72 -16.08
C PHE A 48 -16.37 -8.64 -16.48
N PHE A 49 -15.75 -8.74 -17.66
CA PHE A 49 -14.83 -7.72 -18.15
C PHE A 49 -15.52 -6.38 -18.35
N LYS A 50 -16.73 -6.36 -18.94
CA LYS A 50 -17.55 -5.15 -19.05
C LYS A 50 -17.85 -4.52 -17.68
N LYS A 51 -18.12 -5.33 -16.66
CA LYS A 51 -18.32 -4.84 -15.29
C LYS A 51 -17.06 -4.17 -14.73
N ILE A 52 -15.87 -4.67 -15.06
CA ILE A 52 -14.61 -4.02 -14.67
C ILE A 52 -14.45 -2.69 -15.41
N ASP A 53 -14.68 -2.67 -16.73
CA ASP A 53 -14.55 -1.46 -17.56
C ASP A 53 -15.54 -0.37 -17.14
N ASN A 54 -16.76 -0.75 -16.78
CA ASN A 54 -17.78 0.16 -16.24
C ASN A 54 -17.49 0.59 -14.80
N GLY A 55 -16.50 -0.01 -14.13
CA GLY A 55 -16.17 0.25 -12.73
C GLY A 55 -17.17 -0.32 -11.72
N GLU A 56 -18.07 -1.21 -12.15
CA GLU A 56 -19.06 -1.93 -11.33
C GLU A 56 -18.41 -3.01 -10.47
N PHE A 57 -17.26 -3.53 -10.92
CA PHE A 57 -16.42 -4.43 -10.13
C PHE A 57 -15.10 -3.76 -9.78
N ARG A 58 -14.82 -3.69 -8.48
CA ARG A 58 -13.53 -3.27 -7.93
C ARG A 58 -13.07 -4.31 -6.93
N LEU A 59 -11.78 -4.59 -6.90
CA LEU A 59 -11.23 -5.28 -5.76
C LEU A 59 -11.35 -4.32 -4.57
N GLU A 60 -12.19 -4.68 -3.61
CA GLU A 60 -12.06 -4.12 -2.26
C GLU A 60 -10.66 -4.53 -1.81
N GLU A 61 -9.73 -3.57 -1.84
CA GLU A 61 -8.58 -3.70 -0.98
C GLU A 61 -9.17 -3.83 0.43
N GLU A 62 -9.03 -5.01 1.03
CA GLU A 62 -8.79 -5.04 2.47
C GLU A 62 -7.47 -4.28 2.67
N VAL A 63 -7.54 -2.96 2.55
CA VAL A 63 -6.67 -2.08 3.28
C VAL A 63 -7.05 -2.44 4.71
N LYS A 64 -6.37 -3.43 5.30
CA LYS A 64 -5.99 -3.31 6.70
C LYS A 64 -5.48 -1.89 6.75
N GLU A 65 -6.31 -0.97 7.24
CA GLU A 65 -5.99 0.45 7.27
C GLU A 65 -4.53 0.49 7.67
N LYS A 66 -3.63 0.81 6.72
CA LYS A 66 -2.31 1.24 7.15
C LYS A 66 -2.71 2.42 8.00
N PRO A 67 -2.55 2.39 9.33
CA PRO A 67 -2.93 3.54 10.13
C PRO A 67 -2.27 4.70 9.40
N GLN A 68 -3.03 5.73 9.03
CA GLN A 68 -2.43 6.89 8.38
C GLN A 68 -1.46 7.46 9.42
N VAL A 69 -0.23 6.95 9.40
CA VAL A 69 0.77 7.31 10.39
C VAL A 69 1.21 8.68 9.96
N THR A 70 0.70 9.68 10.66
CA THR A 70 1.14 11.05 10.46
C THR A 70 2.64 11.10 10.74
N LEU A 71 3.36 11.97 10.04
CA LEU A 71 4.79 12.18 10.30
C LEU A 71 5.07 12.48 11.78
N VAL A 72 4.12 13.11 12.47
CA VAL A 72 4.13 13.34 13.92
C VAL A 72 4.16 12.03 14.71
N GLN A 73 3.32 11.05 14.36
CA GLN A 73 3.31 9.75 15.01
C GLN A 73 4.61 8.98 14.77
N VAL A 74 5.18 9.04 13.56
CA VAL A 74 6.48 8.42 13.26
C VAL A 74 7.59 9.03 14.13
N LEU A 75 7.61 10.35 14.29
CA LEU A 75 8.63 11.03 15.10
C LEU A 75 8.46 10.80 16.62
N ASN A 76 7.28 10.40 17.06
CA ASN A 76 6.97 10.15 18.48
C ASN A 76 7.10 8.66 18.88
N VAL A 77 7.51 7.77 17.97
CA VAL A 77 7.74 6.36 18.33
C VAL A 77 8.89 6.29 19.36
N PRO A 78 8.72 5.54 20.48
CA PRO A 78 9.74 5.42 21.53
C PRO A 78 11.10 4.92 21.03
N ASP A 79 11.09 4.16 19.93
CA ASP A 79 12.26 3.62 19.25
C ASP A 79 12.60 4.37 17.94
N PHE A 80 12.03 5.55 17.68
CA PHE A 80 12.51 6.38 16.58
C PHE A 80 13.89 6.91 16.97
N VAL A 81 14.90 6.21 16.47
CA VAL A 81 16.30 6.42 16.82
C VAL A 81 16.78 7.77 16.25
N GLU A 82 16.71 8.79 17.10
CA GLU A 82 16.92 10.21 16.79
C GLU A 82 18.31 10.53 16.20
N GLN A 83 19.27 9.65 16.46
CA GLN A 83 20.64 9.70 15.93
C GLN A 83 20.72 9.44 14.41
N TYR A 84 19.67 8.95 13.75
CA TYR A 84 19.65 8.77 12.29
C TYR A 84 19.23 10.02 11.51
N LEU A 85 18.73 11.06 12.19
CA LEU A 85 18.42 12.32 11.51
C LEU A 85 19.65 13.23 11.50
N ASP A 86 20.21 13.45 10.32
CA ASP A 86 21.25 14.46 10.12
C ASP A 86 20.72 15.89 10.36
N ILE A 87 21.64 16.84 10.46
CA ILE A 87 21.34 18.25 10.76
C ILE A 87 20.42 18.85 9.69
N ASP A 88 20.66 18.55 8.43
CA ASP A 88 19.92 19.13 7.30
C ASP A 88 18.47 18.62 7.27
N THR A 89 18.27 17.33 7.51
CA THR A 89 16.95 16.70 7.62
C THR A 89 16.17 17.30 8.78
N ARG A 90 16.83 17.56 9.92
CA ARG A 90 16.19 18.24 11.07
C ARG A 90 15.79 19.68 10.73
N LEU A 91 16.63 20.42 10.02
CA LEU A 91 16.31 21.78 9.58
C LEU A 91 15.12 21.79 8.62
N CYS A 92 15.07 20.82 7.69
CA CYS A 92 13.94 20.63 6.79
C CYS A 92 12.65 20.32 7.57
N LEU A 93 12.69 19.36 8.49
CA LEU A 93 11.55 18.99 9.33
C LEU A 93 11.05 20.19 10.16
N ARG A 94 11.95 21.00 10.73
CA ARG A 94 11.62 22.20 11.52
C ARG A 94 10.78 23.24 10.74
N LYS A 95 10.95 23.29 9.42
CA LYS A 95 10.26 24.24 8.53
C LYS A 95 8.84 23.78 8.15
N THR A 96 8.51 22.50 8.34
CA THR A 96 7.22 21.93 7.89
C THR A 96 6.03 22.44 8.70
N CYS A 97 5.99 22.17 10.02
CA CYS A 97 4.90 22.61 10.89
C CYS A 97 5.36 22.87 12.34
N THR A 98 4.53 23.56 13.12
CA THR A 98 4.81 23.93 14.51
C THR A 98 4.95 22.72 15.43
N THR A 99 4.16 21.67 15.20
CA THR A 99 4.23 20.42 15.96
C THR A 99 5.56 19.70 15.74
N ILE A 100 5.95 19.48 14.48
CA ILE A 100 7.23 18.85 14.12
C ILE A 100 8.40 19.70 14.61
N ARG A 101 8.30 21.03 14.52
CA ARG A 101 9.30 21.94 15.09
C ARG A 101 9.52 21.74 16.58
N LYS A 102 8.45 21.61 17.38
CA LYS A 102 8.56 21.35 18.82
C LYS A 102 9.25 20.01 19.08
N ILE A 103 8.80 18.95 18.40
CA ILE A 103 9.37 17.60 18.52
C ILE A 103 10.87 17.61 18.16
N VAL A 104 11.25 18.22 17.04
CA VAL A 104 12.67 18.30 16.61
C VAL A 104 13.52 19.14 17.57
N ASN A 105 12.95 20.15 18.23
CA ASN A 105 13.67 21.00 19.20
C ASN A 105 13.84 20.31 20.57
N GLU A 106 12.87 19.51 21.01
CA GLU A 106 12.91 18.77 22.29
C GLU A 106 13.91 17.61 22.24
N LYS A 107 14.08 16.99 21.08
CA LYS A 107 14.96 15.84 20.87
C LYS A 107 16.44 16.26 20.87
N ARG A 108 17.28 15.70 21.75
CA ARG A 108 18.71 16.05 21.84
C ARG A 108 19.48 15.52 20.63
N LEU A 109 20.36 16.33 20.06
CA LEU A 109 21.33 15.86 19.07
C LEU A 109 22.40 15.04 19.78
N HIS A 110 22.37 13.72 19.64
CA HIS A 110 23.47 12.87 20.11
C HIS A 110 24.59 12.88 19.07
N ILE A 111 25.25 14.03 18.89
CA ILE A 111 26.47 14.10 18.08
C ILE A 111 27.55 13.48 18.95
N GLY A 112 27.82 12.19 18.74
CA GLY A 112 29.03 11.55 19.26
C GLY A 112 30.22 12.39 18.83
N CYS A 113 30.79 13.13 19.78
CA CYS A 113 31.97 14.01 19.69
C CYS A 113 31.78 15.53 19.55
N LEU A 114 30.58 16.12 19.68
CA LEU A 114 30.49 17.59 19.84
C LEU A 114 29.45 17.99 20.90
N ASN A 115 29.89 18.03 22.16
CA ASN A 115 29.26 18.85 23.21
C ASN A 115 29.41 20.33 22.82
N ARG A 116 28.43 20.87 22.10
CA ARG A 116 28.15 22.30 22.14
C ARG A 116 26.67 22.48 22.43
N GLU A 117 26.39 23.08 23.58
CA GLU A 117 25.08 23.64 23.88
C GLU A 117 24.82 24.76 22.86
N ILE A 118 24.10 24.44 21.78
CA ILE A 118 23.69 25.45 20.83
C ILE A 118 22.27 25.88 21.19
N PHE A 119 22.19 26.96 21.97
CA PHE A 119 20.98 27.77 22.09
C PHE A 119 20.79 28.54 20.78
N TRP A 120 19.69 28.28 20.08
CA TRP A 120 19.26 29.08 18.92
C TRP A 120 17.99 29.84 19.31
N ASN A 121 18.11 31.18 19.39
CA ASN A 121 16.97 32.12 19.45
C ASN A 121 16.10 32.03 18.18
#